data_AF-A0A5Q2FDZ6-F1
#
_entry.id   AF-A0A5Q2FDZ6-F1
#
_cell.length_a   1.000
_cell.length_b   1.000
_cell.length_c   1.000
_cell.angle_alpha   90.00
_cell.angle_beta   90.00
_cell.angle_gamma   90.00
#
_symmetry.space_group_name_H-M   'P 1'
#
loop_
_entity.id
_entity.type
_entity.pdbx_description
1 polymer ?
#
loop_
_entity_poly.entity_id
_entity_poly.type
_entity_poly.pdbx_seq_one_letter_code
_entity_poly.pdbx_strand_id
1 'polypeptide(L)'
;MMTESLRDQLIGAWKLVSHVERPVDGGADRYPMGEHPQGIILYTPDGYMSAQLMTPGRPAFASGDWFDATDEEVRAEAPARSTHSSSPPHIRCAPAA
;
A
#
# COMPACT_ATOMS: atom_id res chain seq x y z
N MET A 1 20.05 13.20 -25.87
CA MET A 1 19.36 13.02 -24.58
C MET A 1 18.13 12.20 -24.88
N MET A 2 18.11 10.91 -24.49
CA MET A 2 16.91 10.09 -24.61
C MET A 2 15.93 10.59 -23.54
N THR A 3 14.80 11.14 -23.96
CA THR A 3 13.67 11.40 -23.06
C THR A 3 13.00 10.06 -22.80
N GLU A 4 13.26 9.49 -21.62
CA GLU A 4 12.58 8.27 -21.17
C GLU A 4 11.07 8.51 -21.10
N SER A 5 10.29 7.53 -21.56
CA SER A 5 8.84 7.64 -21.51
C SER A 5 8.35 7.64 -20.05
N LEU A 6 7.14 8.16 -19.80
CA LEU A 6 6.55 8.09 -18.45
C LEU A 6 6.50 6.65 -17.92
N ARG A 7 6.30 5.67 -18.82
CA ARG A 7 6.34 4.24 -18.45
C ARG A 7 7.71 3.88 -17.88
N ASP A 8 8.77 4.21 -18.59
CA ASP A 8 10.14 3.85 -18.21
C ASP A 8 10.51 4.45 -16.86
N GLN A 9 10.04 5.68 -16.59
CA GLN A 9 10.23 6.37 -15.32
C GLN A 9 9.42 5.77 -14.16
N LEU A 10 8.35 5.03 -14.43
CA LEU A 10 7.52 4.39 -13.40
C LEU A 10 8.00 2.99 -13.03
N ILE A 11 8.72 2.30 -13.92
CA ILE A 11 9.21 0.94 -13.67
C ILE A 11 10.13 0.94 -12.45
N GLY A 12 9.82 0.07 -11.48
CA GLY A 12 10.60 -0.04 -10.25
C GLY A 12 9.75 -0.29 -9.01
N ALA A 13 10.43 -0.34 -7.87
CA ALA A 13 9.83 -0.44 -6.55
C ALA A 13 9.71 0.94 -5.91
N TRP A 14 8.54 1.21 -5.33
CA TRP A 14 8.17 2.48 -4.75
C TRP A 14 7.75 2.28 -3.31
N LYS A 15 8.21 3.16 -2.42
CA LYS A 15 7.77 3.16 -1.03
C LYS A 15 6.49 3.98 -0.92
N LEU A 16 5.50 3.43 -0.22
CA LEU A 16 4.29 4.18 0.13
C LEU A 16 4.64 5.34 1.07
N VAL A 17 4.22 6.54 0.71
CA VAL A 17 4.40 7.75 1.54
C VAL A 17 3.10 8.14 2.23
N SER A 18 1.97 8.12 1.50
CA SER A 18 0.66 8.41 2.05
C SER A 18 -0.48 7.77 1.25
N HIS A 19 -1.59 7.52 1.93
CA HIS A 19 -2.84 7.04 1.33
C HIS A 19 -4.00 7.86 1.90
N VAL A 20 -4.57 8.72 1.05
CA VAL A 20 -5.65 9.63 1.42
C VAL A 20 -6.79 9.48 0.42
N GLU A 21 -7.96 9.16 0.93
CA GLU A 21 -9.19 9.20 0.17
C GLU A 21 -9.82 10.58 0.32
N ARG A 22 -10.04 11.25 -0.81
CA ARG A 22 -10.69 12.57 -0.85
C ARG A 22 -12.08 12.41 -1.46
N PRO A 23 -13.15 12.51 -0.65
CA PRO A 23 -14.51 12.45 -1.14
C PRO A 23 -14.77 13.56 -2.18
N VAL A 24 -15.45 13.20 -3.27
CA VAL A 24 -15.76 14.15 -4.37
C VAL A 24 -16.85 15.14 -3.97
N ASP A 25 -17.64 14.80 -2.95
CA ASP A 25 -18.70 15.64 -2.38
C ASP A 25 -18.18 16.76 -1.46
N GLY A 26 -16.86 16.89 -1.30
CA GLY A 26 -16.24 17.86 -0.40
C GLY A 26 -16.24 17.45 1.07
N GLY A 27 -16.57 16.18 1.36
CA GLY A 27 -16.38 15.58 2.67
C GLY A 27 -14.92 15.60 3.12
N ALA A 28 -14.71 15.40 4.43
CA ALA A 28 -13.37 15.37 5.00
C ALA A 28 -12.51 14.23 4.44
N ASP A 29 -11.22 14.51 4.26
CA ASP A 29 -10.22 13.53 3.88
C ASP A 29 -10.24 12.32 4.83
N ARG A 30 -10.27 11.12 4.25
CA ARG A 30 -10.22 9.87 4.98
C ARG A 30 -8.84 9.24 4.83
N TYR A 31 -8.37 8.63 5.92
CA TYR A 31 -7.08 7.94 6.00
C TYR A 31 -7.32 6.45 6.29
N PRO A 32 -7.64 5.63 5.26
CA PRO A 32 -8.03 4.23 5.47
C PRO A 32 -6.98 3.39 6.19
N MET A 33 -5.71 3.78 6.08
CA MET A 33 -4.56 3.10 6.69
C MET A 33 -3.85 3.96 7.74
N GLY A 34 -4.55 4.94 8.29
CA GLY A 34 -3.99 5.93 9.21
C GLY A 34 -3.07 6.95 8.53
N GLU A 35 -2.45 7.81 9.34
CA GLU A 35 -1.65 8.95 8.87
C GLU A 35 -0.25 8.54 8.37
N HIS A 36 0.22 7.35 8.74
CA HIS A 36 1.58 6.87 8.44
C HIS A 36 1.59 5.45 7.82
N PRO A 37 0.87 5.23 6.71
CA PRO A 37 0.76 3.89 6.15
C PRO A 37 2.13 3.40 5.65
N GLN A 38 2.33 2.08 5.70
CA GLN A 38 3.54 1.43 5.20
C GLN A 38 3.20 0.56 4.00
N GLY A 39 4.13 0.41 3.07
CA GLY A 39 3.88 -0.43 1.91
C GLY A 39 4.88 -0.25 0.79
N ILE A 40 4.78 -1.16 -0.18
CA ILE A 40 5.56 -1.16 -1.41
C ILE A 40 4.59 -1.25 -2.59
N ILE A 41 4.91 -0.49 -3.63
CA ILE A 41 4.24 -0.56 -4.93
C ILE A 41 5.29 -0.95 -5.97
N LEU A 42 4.97 -1.93 -6.81
CA LEU A 42 5.85 -2.42 -7.85
C LEU A 42 5.21 -2.17 -9.21
N TYR A 43 5.95 -1.54 -10.12
CA TYR A 43 5.64 -1.46 -11.54
C TYR A 43 6.66 -2.27 -12.33
N THR A 44 6.17 -3.11 -13.23
CA THR A 44 6.99 -4.07 -13.96
C THR A 44 7.00 -3.76 -15.47
N PRO A 45 8.09 -4.03 -16.19
CA PRO A 45 8.22 -3.66 -17.62
C PRO A 45 7.16 -4.31 -18.53
N ASP A 46 6.70 -5.50 -18.16
CA ASP A 46 5.63 -6.27 -18.80
C ASP A 46 4.23 -5.71 -18.54
N GLY A 47 4.11 -4.63 -17.75
CA GLY A 47 2.91 -3.84 -17.60
C GLY A 47 2.05 -4.21 -16.39
N TYR A 48 2.55 -5.04 -15.47
CA TYR A 48 1.86 -5.34 -14.21
C TYR A 48 2.19 -4.31 -13.13
N MET A 49 1.23 -4.15 -12.22
CA MET A 49 1.37 -3.36 -11.00
C MET A 49 0.89 -4.16 -9.79
N SER A 50 1.63 -4.11 -8.69
CA SER A 50 1.24 -4.67 -7.41
C SER A 50 1.38 -3.62 -6.31
N ALA A 51 0.40 -3.54 -5.41
CA ALA A 51 0.46 -2.68 -4.23
C ALA A 51 0.18 -3.49 -2.96
N GLN A 52 1.15 -3.45 -2.05
CA GLN A 52 1.05 -4.06 -0.73
C GLN A 52 1.03 -2.94 0.30
N LEU A 53 -0.12 -2.71 0.93
CA LEU A 53 -0.33 -1.61 1.88
C LEU A 53 -0.68 -2.17 3.26
N MET A 54 -0.18 -1.50 4.29
CA MET A 54 -0.31 -1.91 5.69
C MET A 54 -0.51 -0.70 6.60
N THR A 55 -1.36 -0.86 7.60
CA THR A 55 -1.47 0.09 8.72
C THR A 55 -0.32 -0.16 9.72
N PRO A 56 0.47 0.87 10.10
CA PRO A 56 1.54 0.75 11.10
C PRO A 56 0.99 0.43 12.50
N GLY A 57 1.82 -0.11 13.39
CA GLY A 57 1.42 -0.34 14.80
C GLY A 57 0.63 -1.64 15.03
N ARG A 58 0.70 -2.57 14.09
CA ARG A 58 0.14 -3.91 14.24
C ARG A 58 0.74 -4.61 15.48
N PRO A 59 -0.07 -5.13 16.42
CA PRO A 59 0.43 -6.04 17.43
C PRO A 59 0.99 -7.29 16.73
N ALA A 60 2.24 -7.63 17.02
CA ALA A 60 2.80 -8.90 16.61
C ALA A 60 1.89 -10.03 17.15
N PHE A 61 1.73 -11.12 16.40
CA PHE A 61 1.10 -12.31 16.96
C PHE A 61 1.81 -12.68 18.26
N ALA A 62 1.04 -13.09 19.27
CA ALA A 62 1.62 -13.44 20.56
C ALA A 62 2.69 -14.55 20.45
N SER A 63 2.54 -15.44 19.47
CA SER A 63 3.48 -16.53 19.14
C SER A 63 4.62 -16.12 18.20
N GLY A 64 4.48 -15.01 17.47
CA GLY A 64 5.38 -14.64 16.37
C GLY A 64 5.24 -15.51 15.11
N ASP A 65 4.36 -16.52 15.12
CA ASP A 65 4.06 -17.38 13.97
C ASP A 65 2.60 -17.20 13.53
N TRP A 66 2.41 -16.89 12.25
CA TRP A 66 1.08 -16.74 11.64
C TRP A 66 0.29 -18.05 11.67
N PHE A 67 0.96 -19.20 11.69
CA PHE A 67 0.30 -20.51 11.77
C PHE A 67 -0.26 -20.81 13.17
N ASP A 68 0.25 -20.16 14.20
CA ASP A 68 -0.22 -20.29 15.59
C ASP A 68 -1.17 -19.15 15.99
N ALA A 69 -1.56 -18.29 15.03
CA ALA A 69 -2.47 -17.19 15.28
C ALA A 69 -3.84 -17.71 15.69
N THR A 70 -4.35 -17.20 16.81
CA THR A 70 -5.73 -17.49 17.24
C THR A 70 -6.74 -16.86 16.27
N ASP A 71 -7.94 -17.43 16.18
CA ASP A 71 -9.03 -16.90 15.34
C ASP A 71 -9.35 -15.42 15.63
N GLU A 72 -9.09 -14.97 16.85
CA GLU A 72 -9.28 -13.58 17.29
C GLU A 72 -8.16 -12.66 16.76
N GLU A 73 -6.91 -13.13 16.76
CA GLU A 73 -5.78 -12.42 16.16
C GLU A 73 -5.89 -12.34 14.63
N VAL A 74 -6.37 -13.41 13.98
CA VAL A 74 -6.60 -13.43 12.52
C VAL A 74 -7.73 -12.46 12.13
N ARG A 75 -8.81 -12.39 12.92
CA ARG A 75 -9.92 -11.46 12.67
C ARG A 75 -9.49 -10.00 12.86
N ALA A 76 -8.62 -9.72 13.82
CA ALA A 76 -8.05 -8.39 14.02
C ALA A 76 -7.06 -7.99 12.90
N GLU A 77 -6.43 -8.96 12.23
CA GLU A 77 -5.51 -8.72 11.10
C GLU A 77 -6.24 -8.36 9.79
N ALA A 78 -7.36 -9.02 9.48
CA ALA A 78 -8.04 -8.90 8.19
C ALA A 78 -8.32 -7.46 7.72
N PRO A 79 -8.75 -6.49 8.56
CA PRO A 79 -8.96 -5.11 8.11
C PRO A 79 -7.66 -4.31 7.93
N ALA A 80 -6.51 -4.77 8.46
CA ALA A 80 -5.27 -4.01 8.50
C ALA A 80 -4.36 -4.20 7.27
N ARG A 81 -4.60 -5.25 6.47
CA ARG A 81 -3.82 -5.58 5.27
C ARG A 81 -4.70 -5.53 4.03
N SER A 82 -4.39 -4.61 3.12
CA SER A 82 -5.07 -4.54 1.82
C SER A 82 -4.07 -4.75 0.70
N THR A 83 -4.34 -5.76 -0.13
CA THR A 83 -3.58 -6.01 -1.36
C THR A 83 -4.44 -5.59 -2.53
N HIS A 84 -3.95 -4.64 -3.33
CA HIS A 84 -4.66 -4.18 -4.52
C HIS A 84 -3.90 -4.63 -5.76
N SER A 85 -4.59 -5.32 -6.67
CA SER A 85 -4.09 -5.61 -8.02
C SER A 85 -5.01 -4.91 -9.03
N SER A 86 -4.52 -3.80 -9.58
CA SER A 86 -5.04 -3.00 -10.73
C SER A 86 -5.77 -1.67 -10.43
N SER A 87 -5.33 -0.64 -11.16
CA SER A 87 -5.69 0.79 -11.27
C SER A 87 -5.79 1.62 -9.97
N PRO A 88 -4.83 2.54 -9.71
CA PRO A 88 -4.76 3.22 -8.41
C PRO A 88 -5.75 4.39 -8.30
N PRO A 89 -6.51 4.51 -7.20
CA PRO A 89 -6.95 5.82 -6.69
C PRO A 89 -5.74 6.64 -6.24
N HIS A 90 -5.92 7.91 -5.86
CA HIS A 90 -4.86 8.91 -5.62
C HIS A 90 -3.79 8.51 -4.59
N ILE A 91 -2.84 7.64 -4.97
CA ILE A 91 -1.71 7.20 -4.14
C ILE A 91 -0.48 7.99 -4.53
N ARG A 92 0.18 8.61 -3.55
CA ARG A 92 1.47 9.29 -3.75
C ARG A 92 2.61 8.31 -3.49
N CYS A 93 3.45 8.12 -4.52
CA CYS A 93 4.59 7.22 -4.51
C CYS A 93 5.89 8.03 -4.60
N ALA A 94 6.95 7.56 -3.92
CA ALA A 94 8.31 8.07 -4.10
C ALA A 94 9.26 6.91 -4.47
N PRO A 95 10.28 7.14 -5.31
CA PRO A 95 11.19 6.08 -5.71
C PRO A 95 11.92 5.54 -4.48
N ALA A 96 12.05 4.22 -4.37
CA ALA A 96 12.97 3.64 -3.41
C ALA A 96 14.39 3.91 -3.92
N ALA A 97 15.16 4.70 -3.15
CA ALA A 97 16.58 4.96 -3.42
C ALA A 97 17.41 3.68 -3.34
#